data_AF-A0A4S2F3M9-F1
#
_entry.id   AF-A0A4S2F3M9-F1
#
_cell.length_a   1.000
_cell.length_b   1.000
_cell.length_c   1.000
_cell.angle_alpha   90.00
_cell.angle_beta   90.00
_cell.angle_gamma   90.00
#
_symmetry.space_group_name_H-M   'P 1'
#
loop_
_entity.id
_entity.type
_entity.pdbx_description
1 polymer ?
#
loop_
_entity_poly.entity_id
_entity_poly.type
_entity_poly.pdbx_seq_one_letter_code
_entity_poly.pdbx_strand_id
1 'polypeptide(L)'
;MHTSAHQVFVAMYQALDAAYDASKSKKVFAFCADANPYIWKGKTSADPAVFNTFSKQYESRFKNKETDPSNTLAFVRSYLAEQNSEYAWEEGDLVKEFDSVVTPELWVEAITSSDS
;
A
#
# COMPACT_ATOMS: atom_id res chain seq x y z
N MET A 1 -10.03 -2.23 16.84
CA MET A 1 -8.81 -2.84 16.24
C MET A 1 -7.86 -1.70 15.87
N HIS A 2 -6.55 -1.83 16.07
CA HIS A 2 -5.60 -0.76 15.74
C HIS A 2 -4.55 -1.27 14.75
N THR A 3 -4.80 -1.07 13.46
CA THR A 3 -3.81 -1.40 12.42
C THR A 3 -2.79 -0.27 12.31
N SER A 4 -1.50 -0.61 12.36
CA SER A 4 -0.42 0.36 12.20
C SER A 4 -0.21 0.77 10.74
N ALA A 5 0.34 1.96 10.50
CA ALA A 5 0.70 2.41 9.15
C ALA A 5 1.61 1.39 8.44
N HIS A 6 2.55 0.77 9.16
CA HIS A 6 3.45 -0.25 8.63
C HIS A 6 2.69 -1.49 8.14
N GLN A 7 1.75 -2.02 8.92
CA GLN A 7 0.95 -3.18 8.49
C GLN A 7 0.14 -2.88 7.23
N VAL A 8 -0.51 -1.71 7.18
CA VAL A 8 -1.27 -1.27 5.99
C VAL A 8 -0.36 -1.11 4.78
N PHE A 9 0.83 -0.53 4.97
CA PHE A 9 1.81 -0.33 3.90
C PHE A 9 2.32 -1.66 3.33
N VAL A 10 2.66 -2.62 4.20
CA VAL A 10 3.10 -3.96 3.78
C VAL A 10 1.99 -4.70 3.04
N ALA A 11 0.76 -4.68 3.55
CA ALA A 11 -0.38 -5.30 2.88
C ALA A 11 -0.65 -4.70 1.49
N MET A 12 -0.56 -3.37 1.37
CA MET A 12 -0.64 -2.68 0.08
C MET A 12 0.47 -3.11 -0.88
N TYR A 13 1.72 -3.16 -0.41
CA TYR A 13 2.86 -3.60 -1.22
C TYR A 13 2.65 -5.02 -1.73
N GLN A 14 2.27 -5.95 -0.86
CA GLN A 14 2.06 -7.36 -1.22
C GLN A 14 0.95 -7.55 -2.25
N ALA A 15 -0.14 -6.78 -2.13
CA ALA A 15 -1.23 -6.81 -3.11
C ALA A 15 -0.76 -6.33 -4.49
N LEU A 16 0.04 -5.26 -4.54
CA LEU A 16 0.60 -4.74 -5.80
C LEU A 16 1.66 -5.67 -6.40
N ASP A 17 2.50 -6.27 -5.57
CA ASP A 17 3.48 -7.27 -6.01
C ASP A 17 2.79 -8.49 -6.64
N ALA A 18 1.71 -8.98 -6.02
CA ALA A 18 0.88 -10.04 -6.58
C ALA A 18 0.16 -9.61 -7.88
N ALA A 19 -0.30 -8.36 -7.97
CA ALA A 19 -0.91 -7.82 -9.19
C ALA A 19 0.11 -7.77 -10.34
N TYR A 20 1.34 -7.33 -10.05
CA TYR A 20 2.44 -7.31 -11.01
C TYR A 20 2.74 -8.70 -11.57
N ASP A 21 2.62 -9.75 -10.76
CA ASP A 21 2.84 -11.12 -11.23
C ASP A 21 1.91 -11.52 -12.38
N ALA A 22 0.68 -11.01 -12.38
CA ALA A 22 -0.29 -11.24 -13.44
C ALA A 22 -0.19 -10.22 -14.59
N SER A 23 -0.13 -8.92 -14.28
CA SER A 23 -0.24 -7.86 -15.30
C SER A 23 1.08 -7.47 -15.94
N LYS A 24 2.20 -7.65 -15.23
CA LYS A 24 3.52 -7.11 -15.58
C LYS A 24 3.49 -5.61 -15.87
N SER A 25 2.60 -4.89 -15.18
CA SER A 25 2.45 -3.43 -15.28
C SER A 25 3.75 -2.71 -14.90
N LYS A 26 4.24 -1.85 -15.79
CA LYS A 26 5.48 -1.08 -15.56
C LYS A 26 5.33 -0.08 -14.43
N LYS A 27 4.16 0.56 -14.31
CA LYS A 27 3.87 1.48 -13.21
C LYS A 27 3.88 0.76 -11.86
N VAL A 28 3.28 -0.44 -11.79
CA VAL A 28 3.32 -1.24 -10.56
C VAL A 28 4.76 -1.62 -10.23
N PHE A 29 5.55 -2.06 -11.23
CA PHE A 29 6.96 -2.36 -11.02
C PHE A 29 7.76 -1.17 -10.48
N ALA A 30 7.61 0.01 -11.09
CA ALA A 30 8.29 1.22 -10.67
C ALA A 30 7.93 1.61 -9.23
N PHE A 31 6.63 1.64 -8.91
CA PHE A 31 6.18 1.92 -7.55
C PHE A 31 6.69 0.89 -6.54
N CYS A 32 6.57 -0.41 -6.83
CA CYS A 32 7.03 -1.47 -5.92
C CYS A 32 8.55 -1.44 -5.72
N ALA A 33 9.34 -1.08 -6.74
CA ALA A 33 10.78 -0.94 -6.60
C ALA A 33 11.15 0.09 -5.51
N ASP A 34 10.45 1.23 -5.46
CA ASP A 34 10.66 2.27 -4.45
C ASP A 34 9.98 1.92 -3.11
N ALA A 35 8.81 1.29 -3.15
CA ALA A 35 7.97 0.99 -1.99
C ALA A 35 8.39 -0.27 -1.21
N ASN A 36 9.32 -1.09 -1.73
CA ASN A 36 9.63 -2.41 -1.15
C ASN A 36 10.05 -2.35 0.33
N PRO A 37 9.24 -2.87 1.27
CA PRO A 37 9.50 -2.78 2.71
C PRO A 37 10.56 -3.75 3.23
N TYR A 38 11.06 -4.66 2.38
CA TYR A 38 11.96 -5.76 2.77
C TYR A 38 13.44 -5.49 2.51
N ILE A 39 13.76 -4.40 1.78
CA ILE A 39 15.14 -4.10 1.40
C ILE A 39 15.96 -3.57 2.59
N TRP A 40 15.34 -2.87 3.53
CA TRP A 40 16.04 -2.25 4.66
C TRP A 40 15.65 -2.87 6.00
N LYS A 41 16.65 -3.19 6.83
CA LYS A 41 16.49 -3.76 8.19
C LYS A 41 15.72 -2.86 9.18
N GLY A 42 15.41 -1.62 8.79
CA GLY A 42 14.75 -0.61 9.62
C GLY A 42 13.22 -0.60 9.56
N LYS A 43 12.57 -1.58 8.89
CA LYS A 43 11.11 -1.59 8.64
C LYS A 43 10.64 -0.39 7.80
N THR A 44 11.43 -0.03 6.79
CA THR A 44 11.15 1.07 5.86
C THR A 44 11.13 0.55 4.43
N SER A 45 10.55 1.32 3.51
CA SER A 45 10.63 1.06 2.06
C SER A 45 12.04 1.21 1.50
N ALA A 46 12.23 0.79 0.24
CA ALA A 46 13.49 0.90 -0.50
C ALA A 46 13.94 2.35 -0.63
N ASP A 47 13.02 3.25 -0.98
CA ASP A 47 13.12 4.68 -0.75
C ASP A 47 12.38 5.04 0.54
N PRO A 48 13.07 5.40 1.64
CA PRO A 48 12.44 5.78 2.89
C PRO A 48 11.42 6.94 2.78
N ALA A 49 11.51 7.79 1.76
CA ALA A 49 10.58 8.89 1.54
C ALA A 49 9.15 8.39 1.24
N VAL A 50 9.02 7.25 0.56
CA VAL A 50 7.71 6.64 0.23
C VAL A 50 6.99 6.24 1.51
N PHE A 51 7.61 5.43 2.36
CA PHE A 51 7.03 5.02 3.63
C PHE A 51 6.80 6.19 4.60
N ASN A 52 7.71 7.17 4.63
CA ASN A 52 7.54 8.36 5.47
C ASN A 52 6.33 9.20 5.04
N THR A 53 6.14 9.39 3.74
CA THR A 53 4.98 10.11 3.18
C THR A 53 3.69 9.35 3.48
N PHE A 54 3.67 8.05 3.19
CA PHE A 54 2.54 7.18 3.51
C PHE A 54 2.16 7.25 5.00
N SER A 55 3.14 7.09 5.89
CA SER A 55 2.91 7.08 7.34
C SER A 55 2.37 8.41 7.84
N LYS A 56 2.92 9.55 7.36
CA LYS A 56 2.41 10.88 7.71
C LYS A 56 0.96 11.08 7.25
N GLN A 57 0.63 10.65 6.03
CA GLN A 57 -0.74 10.74 5.52
C GLN A 57 -1.69 9.85 6.32
N TYR A 58 -1.27 8.62 6.63
CA TYR A 58 -2.02 7.67 7.45
C TYR A 58 -2.31 8.23 8.85
N GLU A 59 -1.27 8.68 9.55
CA GLU A 59 -1.39 9.28 10.88
C GLU A 59 -2.28 10.53 10.86
N SER A 60 -2.15 11.38 9.84
CA SER A 60 -3.00 12.56 9.67
C SER A 60 -4.47 12.20 9.46
N ARG A 61 -4.73 11.13 8.69
CA ARG A 61 -6.09 10.64 8.40
C ARG A 61 -6.74 10.00 9.63
N PHE A 62 -5.97 9.22 10.38
CA PHE A 62 -6.50 8.36 11.44
C PHE A 62 -6.24 8.84 12.86
N LYS A 63 -5.48 9.92 13.10
CA LYS A 63 -5.25 10.61 14.40
C LYS A 63 -6.02 10.01 15.60
N ASN A 64 -5.50 8.95 16.22
CA ASN A 64 -6.04 8.29 17.42
C ASN A 64 -7.48 7.73 17.30
N LYS A 65 -7.99 7.51 16.09
CA LYS A 65 -9.27 6.84 15.82
C LYS A 65 -9.05 5.35 15.67
N GLU A 66 -10.06 4.55 16.00
CA GLU A 66 -10.08 3.15 15.57
C GLU A 66 -10.05 3.09 14.05
N THR A 67 -9.15 2.27 13.53
CA THR A 67 -9.01 1.99 12.10
C THR A 67 -9.81 0.73 11.80
N ASP A 68 -11.00 0.90 11.21
CA ASP A 68 -11.71 -0.24 10.62
C ASP A 68 -11.10 -0.59 9.24
N PRO A 69 -11.20 -1.87 8.82
CA PRO A 69 -10.64 -2.33 7.56
C PRO A 69 -11.16 -1.59 6.32
N SER A 70 -12.43 -1.17 6.30
CA SER A 70 -13.00 -0.46 5.15
C SER A 70 -12.39 0.93 4.99
N ASN A 71 -12.16 1.61 6.11
CA ASN A 71 -11.51 2.91 6.13
C ASN A 71 -10.02 2.84 5.72
N THR A 72 -9.28 1.80 6.14
CA THR A 72 -7.89 1.62 5.69
C THR A 72 -7.81 1.25 4.21
N LEU A 73 -8.74 0.44 3.71
CA LEU A 73 -8.84 0.11 2.28
C LEU A 73 -9.10 1.37 1.44
N ALA A 74 -10.06 2.20 1.87
CA ALA A 74 -10.37 3.46 1.21
C ALA A 74 -9.17 4.42 1.22
N PHE A 75 -8.45 4.49 2.34
CA PHE A 75 -7.22 5.27 2.43
C PHE A 75 -6.16 4.81 1.43
N VAL A 76 -5.90 3.49 1.33
CA VAL A 76 -4.92 2.94 0.39
C VAL A 76 -5.29 3.27 -1.05
N ARG A 77 -6.56 3.12 -1.44
CA ARG A 77 -7.03 3.51 -2.78
C ARG A 77 -6.77 4.99 -3.07
N SER A 78 -7.07 5.87 -2.12
CA SER A 78 -6.79 7.31 -2.29
C SER A 78 -5.28 7.58 -2.42
N TYR A 79 -4.46 6.94 -1.59
CA TYR A 79 -3.00 7.07 -1.66
C TYR A 79 -2.48 6.61 -3.03
N LEU A 80 -2.90 5.44 -3.52
CA LEU A 80 -2.49 4.92 -4.83
C LEU A 80 -2.97 5.79 -5.98
N ALA A 81 -4.12 6.47 -5.85
CA ALA A 81 -4.58 7.45 -6.83
C ALA A 81 -3.66 8.69 -6.88
N GLU A 82 -3.12 9.14 -5.74
CA GLU A 82 -2.09 10.18 -5.71
C GLU A 82 -0.79 9.68 -6.37
N GLN A 83 -0.36 8.47 -6.02
CA GLN A 83 0.85 7.87 -6.61
C GLN A 83 0.72 7.64 -8.12
N ASN A 84 -0.48 7.37 -8.64
CA ASN A 84 -0.71 7.30 -10.08
C ASN A 84 -0.26 8.57 -10.82
N SER A 85 -0.34 9.73 -10.16
CA SER A 85 0.10 11.03 -10.70
C SER A 85 1.61 11.23 -10.55
N GLU A 86 2.19 10.84 -9.42
CA GLU A 86 3.65 10.86 -9.20
C GLU A 86 4.39 9.95 -10.19
N TYR A 87 3.79 8.81 -10.52
CA TYR A 87 4.30 7.83 -11.49
C TYR A 87 3.64 7.97 -12.87
N ALA A 88 3.12 9.15 -13.22
CA ALA A 88 2.44 9.38 -14.51
C ALA A 88 3.32 9.17 -15.75
N TRP A 89 4.64 9.08 -15.57
CA TRP A 89 5.61 8.78 -16.61
C TRP A 89 5.66 7.30 -17.01
N GLU A 90 5.04 6.39 -16.24
CA GLU A 90 4.83 4.99 -16.63
C GLU A 90 3.38 4.70 -17.03
N GLU A 91 3.20 3.72 -17.91
CA GLU A 91 1.88 3.21 -18.27
C GLU A 91 1.33 2.27 -17.18
N GLY A 92 0.03 2.42 -16.88
CA GLY A 92 -0.69 1.58 -15.91
C GLY A 92 -1.52 2.40 -14.93
N ASP A 93 -2.21 1.69 -14.03
CA ASP A 93 -3.07 2.28 -13.00
C ASP A 93 -2.96 1.49 -11.70
N LEU A 94 -2.28 2.05 -10.70
CA LEU A 94 -2.04 1.41 -9.41
C LEU A 94 -3.34 1.03 -8.68
N VAL A 95 -4.39 1.85 -8.77
CA VAL A 95 -5.68 1.57 -8.11
C VAL A 95 -6.34 0.37 -8.77
N LYS A 96 -6.39 0.37 -10.11
CA LYS A 96 -6.99 -0.74 -10.87
C LYS A 96 -6.25 -2.06 -10.63
N GLU A 97 -4.93 -2.02 -10.59
CA GLU A 97 -4.09 -3.20 -10.34
C GLU A 97 -4.27 -3.72 -8.91
N PHE A 98 -4.30 -2.83 -7.93
CA PHE A 98 -4.61 -3.18 -6.54
C PHE A 98 -6.00 -3.80 -6.40
N ASP A 99 -7.02 -3.21 -7.02
CA ASP A 99 -8.40 -3.71 -6.99
C ASP A 99 -8.59 -5.02 -7.77
N SER A 100 -7.64 -5.40 -8.63
CA SER A 100 -7.66 -6.70 -9.32
C SER A 100 -7.32 -7.87 -8.39
N VAL A 101 -6.65 -7.58 -7.27
CA VAL A 101 -6.22 -8.56 -6.27
C VAL A 101 -7.05 -8.46 -4.99
N VAL A 102 -7.36 -7.25 -4.53
CA VAL A 102 -7.91 -7.01 -3.20
C VAL A 102 -9.43 -6.98 -3.22
N THR A 103 -10.04 -7.92 -2.49
CA THR A 103 -11.43 -7.81 -2.02
C THR A 103 -11.48 -7.29 -0.58
N PRO A 104 -12.63 -6.78 -0.08
CA PRO A 104 -12.76 -6.38 1.32
C PRO A 104 -12.39 -7.49 2.32
N GLU A 105 -12.71 -8.74 2.01
CA GLU A 105 -12.41 -9.90 2.86
C GLU A 105 -10.90 -10.17 2.90
N LEU A 106 -10.26 -10.24 1.73
CA LEU A 106 -8.80 -10.42 1.63
C LEU A 106 -8.05 -9.28 2.29
N TRP A 107 -8.58 -8.06 2.21
CA TRP A 107 -7.99 -6.90 2.86
C TRP A 107 -8.00 -7.04 4.38
N VAL A 108 -9.13 -7.45 4.96
CA VAL A 108 -9.24 -7.70 6.40
C VAL A 108 -8.20 -8.74 6.82
N GLU A 109 -8.14 -9.87 6.11
CA GLU A 109 -7.19 -10.95 6.39
C GLU A 109 -5.73 -10.46 6.33
N ALA A 110 -5.37 -9.69 5.30
CA ALA A 110 -4.01 -9.18 5.11
C ALA A 110 -3.55 -8.28 6.26
N ILE A 111 -4.42 -7.37 6.71
CA ILE A 111 -4.08 -6.44 7.78
C ILE A 111 -4.19 -7.03 9.19
N THR A 112 -4.84 -8.20 9.35
CA THR A 112 -4.91 -8.93 10.63
C THR A 112 -3.86 -10.02 10.78
N SER A 113 -3.39 -10.61 9.68
CA SER A 113 -2.43 -11.73 9.71
C SER A 113 -1.00 -11.31 10.07
N SER A 114 -0.74 -10.00 10.13
CA SER A 114 0.58 -9.43 10.47
C SER A 114 0.85 -9.30 11.97
N ASP A 115 -0.03 -9.84 12.84
CA ASP A 115 0.08 -9.83 14.32
C ASP A 115 0.45 -11.19 14.93
N SER A 116 0.84 -12.18 14.11
CA SER A 116 1.23 -13.54 14.56
C SER A 116 2.74 -13.73 14.72
#